data_AF-A0A352MW11-F1
#
_entry.id   AF-A0A352MW11-F1
#
_cell.length_a   1.000
_cell.length_b   1.000
_cell.length_c   1.000
_cell.angle_alpha   90.00
_cell.angle_beta   90.00
_cell.angle_gamma   90.00
#
_symmetry.space_group_name_H-M   'P 1'
#
loop_
_entity.id
_entity.type
_entity.pdbx_description
1 polymer ?
#
loop_
_entity_poly.entity_id
_entity_poly.type
_entity_poly.pdbx_seq_one_letter_code
_entity_poly.pdbx_strand_id
1 'polypeptide(L)'
;MEEKLKRYVNDIFENTPKTRKSYELKEEITSNLIDKYNDLVKSGKTQEESYNIAISNMGNIEELVSNLQDENNKWNTEYIR
;
A
#
# COMPACT_ATOMS: atom_id res chain seq x y z
N MET A 1 -16.37 3.64 3.12
CA MET A 1 -15.02 4.08 3.57
C MET A 1 -13.94 3.08 3.20
N GLU A 2 -14.20 1.76 3.29
CA GLU A 2 -13.27 0.75 2.75
C GLU A 2 -12.88 0.97 1.28
N GLU A 3 -13.83 1.37 0.41
CA GLU A 3 -13.50 1.70 -0.98
C GLU A 3 -12.49 2.85 -1.12
N LYS A 4 -12.49 3.82 -0.20
CA LYS A 4 -11.49 4.90 -0.20
C LYS A 4 -10.11 4.36 0.15
N LEU A 5 -10.01 3.44 1.12
CA LEU A 5 -8.75 2.76 1.45
C LEU A 5 -8.24 1.94 0.27
N LYS A 6 -9.12 1.18 -0.39
CA LYS A 6 -8.76 0.41 -1.59
C LYS A 6 -8.28 1.30 -2.72
N ARG A 7 -8.91 2.46 -2.94
CA ARG A 7 -8.45 3.46 -3.92
C ARG A 7 -7.07 4.00 -3.56
N TYR A 8 -6.86 4.41 -2.31
CA TYR A 8 -5.56 4.88 -1.83
C TYR A 8 -4.43 3.87 -2.09
N VAL A 9 -4.65 2.60 -1.76
CA VAL A 9 -3.66 1.55 -2.04
C VAL A 9 -3.49 1.33 -3.55
N ASN A 10 -4.58 1.34 -4.32
CA ASN A 10 -4.49 1.23 -5.78
C ASN A 10 -3.63 2.34 -6.39
N ASP A 11 -3.77 3.58 -5.93
CA ASP A 11 -3.04 4.74 -6.45
C ASP A 11 -1.53 4.61 -6.16
N ILE A 12 -1.15 4.15 -4.97
CA ILE A 12 0.25 3.87 -4.62
C ILE A 12 0.83 2.78 -5.53
N PHE A 13 0.05 1.72 -5.79
CA PHE A 13 0.48 0.59 -6.60
C PHE A 13 0.31 0.79 -8.11
N GLU A 14 -0.32 1.89 -8.56
CA GLU A 14 -0.62 2.11 -9.98
C GLU A 14 0.65 2.13 -10.84
N ASN A 15 1.72 2.74 -10.30
CA ASN A 15 3.02 2.85 -10.96
C ASN A 15 3.93 1.65 -10.67
N THR A 16 3.46 0.62 -9.96
CA THR A 16 4.28 -0.55 -9.65
C THR A 16 4.27 -1.57 -10.78
N PRO A 17 5.39 -2.28 -10.99
CA PRO A 17 5.44 -3.42 -11.90
C PRO A 17 4.36 -4.44 -11.53
N LYS A 18 3.60 -4.91 -12.51
CA LYS A 18 2.53 -5.92 -12.32
C LYS A 18 3.11 -7.32 -12.13
N THR A 19 3.87 -7.48 -11.06
CA THR A 19 4.46 -8.75 -10.63
C THR A 19 3.61 -9.40 -9.56
N ARG A 20 3.80 -10.70 -9.36
CA ARG A 20 3.17 -11.42 -8.25
C ARG A 20 3.51 -10.80 -6.89
N LYS A 21 4.76 -10.39 -6.69
CA LYS A 21 5.22 -9.74 -5.46
C LYS A 21 4.48 -8.42 -5.20
N SER A 22 4.29 -7.60 -6.23
CA SER A 22 3.51 -6.36 -6.11
C SER A 22 2.05 -6.63 -5.78
N TYR A 23 1.45 -7.67 -6.36
CA TYR A 23 0.07 -8.06 -6.04
C TYR A 23 -0.08 -8.57 -4.61
N GLU A 24 0.83 -9.43 -4.16
CA GLU A 24 0.84 -9.96 -2.78
C GLU A 24 1.00 -8.83 -1.76
N LEU A 25 1.96 -7.92 -1.98
CA LEU A 25 2.16 -6.78 -1.08
C LEU A 25 0.93 -5.85 -1.07
N LYS A 26 0.32 -5.61 -2.23
CA LYS A 26 -0.90 -4.79 -2.34
C LYS A 26 -2.04 -5.36 -1.50
N GLU A 27 -2.28 -6.66 -1.59
CA GLU A 27 -3.34 -7.33 -0.82
C GLU A 27 -3.06 -7.28 0.68
N GLU A 28 -1.81 -7.54 1.09
CA GLU A 28 -1.38 -7.47 2.49
C GLU A 28 -1.62 -6.07 3.09
N ILE A 29 -1.17 -5.04 2.37
CA ILE A 29 -1.33 -3.63 2.73
C ILE A 29 -2.81 -3.24 2.84
N THR A 30 -3.60 -3.68 1.86
CA THR A 30 -5.04 -3.40 1.83
C THR A 30 -5.74 -4.02 3.03
N SER A 31 -5.44 -5.30 3.34
CA SER A 31 -6.00 -5.99 4.50
C SER A 31 -5.63 -5.28 5.79
N ASN A 32 -4.34 -4.98 5.98
CA ASN A 32 -3.85 -4.33 7.19
C ASN A 32 -4.49 -2.94 7.42
N LEU A 33 -4.69 -2.15 6.36
CA LEU A 33 -5.40 -0.86 6.46
C LEU A 33 -6.86 -1.02 6.87
N ILE A 34 -7.56 -1.98 6.26
CA ILE A 34 -8.98 -2.25 6.56
C ILE A 34 -9.13 -2.74 7.99
N ASP A 35 -8.28 -3.65 8.44
CA ASP A 35 -8.29 -4.17 9.81
C ASP A 35 -8.03 -3.04 10.81
N LYS A 36 -6.99 -2.22 10.58
CA LYS A 36 -6.69 -1.07 11.45
C LYS A 36 -7.84 -0.07 11.49
N TYR A 37 -8.42 0.25 10.34
CA TYR A 37 -9.59 1.13 10.24
C TYR A 37 -10.76 0.58 11.05
N ASN A 38 -11.06 -0.72 10.90
CA ASN A 38 -12.16 -1.37 11.58
C ASN A 38 -11.96 -1.38 13.10
N ASP A 39 -10.73 -1.59 13.58
CA ASP A 39 -10.39 -1.53 14.99
C ASP A 39 -10.58 -0.11 15.57
N LEU A 40 -10.17 0.91 14.82
CA LEU A 40 -10.34 2.31 15.22
C LEU A 40 -11.84 2.69 15.28
N VAL A 41 -12.64 2.27 14.29
CA VAL A 41 -14.09 2.48 14.31
C VAL A 41 -14.73 1.76 15.50
N LYS A 42 -14.34 0.51 15.75
CA LYS A 42 -14.82 -0.26 16.92
C LYS A 42 -14.41 0.39 18.25
N SER A 43 -13.27 1.07 18.30
CA SER A 43 -12.85 1.83 19.49
C SER A 43 -13.66 3.11 19.75
N GLY A 44 -14.61 3.45 18.87
CA GLY A 44 -15.48 4.62 19.00
C GLY A 44 -15.03 5.85 18.21
N LYS A 45 -14.00 5.73 17.36
CA LYS A 45 -13.57 6.83 16.47
C LYS A 45 -14.52 6.96 15.30
N THR A 46 -14.62 8.17 14.76
CA THR A 46 -15.38 8.39 13.53
C THR A 46 -14.72 7.67 12.35
N GLN A 47 -15.49 7.42 11.29
CA GLN A 47 -14.95 6.80 10.08
C GLN A 47 -13.85 7.65 9.44
N GLU A 48 -13.98 8.97 9.49
CA GLU A 48 -13.00 9.89 8.92
C GLU A 48 -11.70 9.94 9.72
N GLU A 49 -11.78 10.03 11.05
CA GLU A 49 -10.59 9.94 11.90
C GLU A 49 -9.90 8.59 11.77
N SER A 50 -10.68 7.50 11.76
CA SER A 50 -10.15 6.14 11.59
C SER A 50 -9.41 6.00 10.26
N TYR A 51 -9.95 6.58 9.20
CA TYR A 51 -9.31 6.63 7.88
C TYR A 51 -7.99 7.40 7.94
N ASN A 52 -7.99 8.63 8.47
CA ASN A 52 -6.81 9.48 8.55
C ASN A 52 -5.69 8.85 9.41
N ILE A 53 -6.04 8.17 10.50
CA ILE A 53 -5.09 7.48 11.37
C ILE A 53 -4.53 6.22 10.68
N ALA A 54 -5.37 5.47 9.97
CA ALA A 54 -4.95 4.26 9.24
C ALA A 54 -3.93 4.62 8.15
N ILE A 55 -4.22 5.62 7.32
CA ILE A 55 -3.28 6.08 6.29
C ILE A 55 -2.00 6.68 6.90
N SER A 56 -2.09 7.43 7.99
CA SER A 56 -0.92 8.05 8.63
C SER A 56 0.01 7.02 9.28
N ASN A 57 -0.53 5.93 9.83
CA ASN A 57 0.28 4.81 10.35
C ASN A 57 1.07 4.09 9.24
N MET A 58 0.58 4.19 8.01
CA MET A 58 1.11 3.49 6.85
C MET A 58 2.32 4.18 6.22
N GLY A 59 2.73 5.36 6.69
CA GLY A 59 3.62 6.34 6.02
C GLY A 59 4.92 5.82 5.39
N ASN A 60 5.36 4.60 5.68
CA ASN A 60 6.52 3.97 5.05
C ASN A 60 6.17 3.12 3.81
N ILE A 61 4.90 3.04 3.42
CA ILE A 61 4.49 2.17 2.30
C ILE A 61 4.85 2.72 0.94
N GLU A 62 4.85 4.04 0.78
CA GLU A 62 5.38 4.65 -0.44
C GLU A 62 6.87 4.30 -0.63
N GLU A 63 7.65 4.26 0.46
CA GLU A 63 9.05 3.83 0.44
C GLU A 63 9.19 2.33 0.12
N LEU A 64 8.39 1.46 0.75
CA LEU A 64 8.38 0.02 0.44
C LEU A 64 8.02 -0.24 -1.03
N VAL A 65 7.07 0.53 -1.56
CA VAL A 65 6.60 0.41 -2.93
C VAL A 65 7.62 0.98 -3.93
N SER A 66 8.28 2.09 -3.60
CA SER A 66 9.41 2.62 -4.38
C SER A 66 10.54 1.60 -4.50
N ASN A 67 10.84 0.88 -3.42
CA ASN A 67 11.85 -0.20 -3.45
C ASN A 67 11.47 -1.35 -4.40
N LEU A 68 10.18 -1.69 -4.53
CA LEU A 68 9.72 -2.70 -5.52
C LEU A 68 9.88 -2.23 -6.97
N GLN A 69 9.77 -0.92 -7.22
CA GLN A 69 10.03 -0.34 -8.53
C GLN A 69 11.52 -0.42 -8.87
N ASP A 70 12.38 -0.08 -7.92
CA ASP A 70 13.84 -0.13 -8.08
C ASP A 70 14.36 -1.57 -8.25
N GLU A 71 13.81 -2.55 -7.53
CA GLU A 71 14.17 -3.96 -7.69
C GLU A 71 13.89 -4.46 -9.12
N ASN A 72 12.79 -4.04 -9.75
CA ASN A 72 12.54 -4.38 -11.15
C ASN A 72 13.49 -3.68 -12.12
N ASN A 73 14.01 -2.50 -11.75
CA ASN A 73 14.93 -1.75 -12.60
C ASN A 73 16.37 -2.25 -12.49
N LYS A 74 16.76 -2.88 -11.36
CA LYS A 74 18.11 -3.43 -11.14
C LYS A 74 18.48 -4.58 -12.08
N TRP A 75 17.52 -5.28 -12.67
CA TRP A 75 17.78 -6.38 -13.62
C TRP A 75 17.84 -5.94 -15.09
N ASN A 76 17.55 -4.67 -15.42
CA ASN A 76 17.63 -4.14 -16.80
C ASN A 76 18.98 -3.47 -17.14
N THR A 77 19.95 -3.47 -16.21
CA THR A 77 21.27 -2.81 -16.38
C THR A 77 22.46 -3.76 -16.39
N GLU A 78 22.27 -5.06 -16.63
CA GLU A 78 23.40 -5.92 -16.99
C GLU A 78 23.67 -5.78 -18.49
N TYR A 79 24.60 -4.86 -18.78
CA TYR A 79 25.24 -4.65 -20.07
C TYR A 79 25.50 -5.98 -20.79
N ILE A 80 24.93 -6.13 -21.99
CA ILE A 80 25.47 -7.06 -22.98
C ILE A 80 26.90 -6.58 -23.28
N ARG A 81 27.89 -7.34 -22.81
CA ARG A 81 29.27 -7.29 -23.33
C ARG A 81 29.46 -8.39 -24.36
#